data_AF-A0A2Z6RAK7-F1
#
_entry.id   AF-A0A2Z6RAK7-F1
#
_cell.length_a   1.000
_cell.length_b   1.000
_cell.length_c   1.000
_cell.angle_alpha   90.00
_cell.angle_beta   90.00
_cell.angle_gamma   90.00
#
_symmetry.space_group_name_H-M   'P 1'
#
loop_
_entity.id
_entity.type
_entity.pdbx_description
1 polymer ?
#
loop_
_entity_poly.entity_id
_entity_poly.type
_entity_poly.pdbx_seq_one_letter_code
_entity_poly.pdbx_strand_id
1 'polypeptide(L)'
;MELLELVKYDETIHPEVWLNKVKLYCYKNQITKDENIIKFCKSMIHPSIDVSKANTFEEILNILKTDFLFTSFKQFAKGKLYMLNLDMGNKNYIKFINLFREYCYEAEVNDLDEQKEMLLRKLPRPSYQERRLIGSGSCVTLKHVATGKYLTARHVRYKTGSKRSIVYASETLSNPNSLWTAYHEDDPAISGKSKFLLINKGIDEGITISKSYKSPSSGKYEVCCSKLDCMFLINKVSTNDIDDCIKTKEIVNIRDAEQNFILRSHDVPFTINNETYQEVVGHEERIGGNDKWCIELFEIIQVIY
;
A
#
# COMPACT_ATOMS: atom_id res chain seq x y z
N MET A 1 14.21 36.54 23.14
CA MET A 1 15.05 35.63 23.94
C MET A 1 14.17 35.17 25.10
N GLU A 2 13.52 34.02 24.95
CA GLU A 2 12.65 33.48 26.01
C GLU A 2 13.48 33.25 27.27
N LEU A 3 12.99 33.76 28.40
CA LEU A 3 13.48 33.41 29.72
C LEU A 3 13.30 31.89 29.86
N LEU A 4 14.41 31.17 30.03
CA LEU A 4 14.35 29.74 30.30
C LEU A 4 13.74 29.59 31.71
N GLU A 5 12.44 29.29 31.79
CA GLU A 5 11.76 29.13 33.06
C GLU A 5 12.40 28.01 33.87
N LEU A 6 12.66 28.30 35.13
CA LEU A 6 13.21 27.34 36.07
C LEU A 6 12.12 26.31 36.41
N VAL A 7 12.36 25.04 36.07
CA VAL A 7 11.37 23.95 36.26
C VAL A 7 11.74 23.12 37.48
N LYS A 8 10.86 23.11 38.48
CA LYS A 8 10.91 22.13 39.59
C LYS A 8 10.63 20.74 39.05
N TYR A 9 11.20 19.73 39.68
CA TYR A 9 10.78 18.36 39.36
C TYR A 9 9.39 18.15 39.96
N ASP A 10 8.40 17.95 39.09
CA ASP A 10 6.98 17.78 39.40
C ASP A 10 6.40 16.53 38.73
N GLU A 11 7.29 15.58 38.37
CA GLU A 11 6.94 14.29 37.78
C GLU A 11 6.22 14.37 36.42
N THR A 12 6.02 15.57 35.85
CA THR A 12 5.43 15.77 34.51
C THR A 12 6.46 15.73 33.38
N ILE A 13 7.73 15.51 33.72
CA ILE A 13 8.88 15.56 32.83
C ILE A 13 9.83 14.39 33.13
N HIS A 14 10.41 13.81 32.08
CA HIS A 14 11.40 12.76 32.23
C HIS A 14 12.64 13.25 33.02
N PRO A 15 13.16 12.51 34.03
CA PRO A 15 14.25 12.96 34.89
C PRO A 15 15.50 13.48 34.16
N GLU A 16 15.90 12.82 33.08
CA GLU A 16 17.05 13.28 32.27
C GLU A 16 16.78 14.58 31.52
N VAL A 17 15.57 14.76 31.00
CA VAL A 17 15.16 15.99 30.30
C VAL A 17 15.10 17.15 31.30
N TRP A 18 14.55 16.90 32.48
CA TRP A 18 14.55 17.84 33.59
C TRP A 18 15.96 18.25 34.00
N LEU A 19 16.85 17.27 34.26
CA LEU A 19 18.22 17.54 34.66
C LEU A 19 18.97 18.36 33.60
N ASN A 20 18.77 18.07 32.31
CA ASN A 20 19.37 18.84 31.22
C ASN A 20 18.87 20.29 31.21
N LYS A 21 17.59 20.54 31.49
CA LYS A 21 17.05 21.91 31.64
C LYS A 21 17.68 22.63 32.84
N VAL A 22 17.83 21.95 33.98
CA VAL A 22 18.48 22.51 35.18
C VAL A 22 19.95 22.83 34.92
N LYS A 23 20.70 21.91 34.29
CA LYS A 23 22.10 22.15 33.90
C LYS A 23 22.23 23.35 32.98
N LEU A 24 21.38 23.45 31.96
CA LEU A 24 21.36 24.59 31.04
C LEU A 24 21.09 25.91 31.77
N TYR A 25 20.15 25.92 32.72
CA TYR A 25 19.90 27.07 33.59
C TYR A 25 21.13 27.43 34.43
N CYS A 26 21.75 26.45 35.09
CA CYS A 26 22.95 26.66 35.89
C CYS A 26 24.10 27.26 35.07
N TYR A 27 24.37 26.71 33.89
CA TYR A 27 25.44 27.20 33.02
C TYR A 27 25.19 28.64 32.54
N LYS A 28 23.95 28.98 32.19
CA LYS A 28 23.58 30.38 31.85
C LYS A 28 23.81 31.34 33.01
N ASN A 29 23.67 30.87 34.25
CA ASN A 29 23.89 31.65 35.48
C ASN A 29 25.31 31.46 36.05
N GLN A 30 26.26 30.95 35.25
CA GLN A 30 27.66 30.76 35.64
C GLN A 30 27.87 29.83 36.85
N ILE A 31 26.90 28.97 37.15
CA ILE A 31 27.04 27.87 38.10
C ILE A 31 27.65 26.70 37.34
N THR A 32 28.98 26.57 37.40
CA THR A 32 29.73 25.61 36.58
C THR A 32 30.32 24.43 37.36
N LYS A 33 30.38 24.51 38.69
CA LYS A 33 30.86 23.41 39.54
C LYS A 33 29.74 22.39 39.75
N ASP A 34 30.02 21.13 39.44
CA ASP A 34 29.05 20.03 39.57
C ASP A 34 28.47 19.91 40.99
N GLU A 35 29.29 20.08 42.03
CA GLU A 35 28.84 20.09 43.43
C GLU A 35 27.73 21.13 43.70
N ASN A 36 27.88 22.33 43.12
CA ASN A 36 26.90 23.40 43.26
C ASN A 36 25.62 23.08 42.48
N ILE A 37 25.74 22.50 41.28
CA ILE A 37 24.61 22.09 40.45
C ILE A 37 23.84 20.95 41.14
N ILE A 38 24.54 19.98 41.73
CA ILE A 38 23.93 18.86 42.49
C ILE A 38 23.15 19.40 43.69
N LYS A 39 23.76 20.29 44.49
CA LYS A 39 23.07 20.94 45.61
C LYS A 39 21.83 21.71 45.15
N PHE A 40 21.93 22.39 44.01
CA PHE A 40 20.80 23.08 43.39
C PHE A 40 19.71 22.10 42.94
N CYS A 41 20.06 21.00 42.26
CA CYS A 41 19.11 19.95 41.85
C CYS A 41 18.32 19.41 43.05
N LYS A 42 18.99 19.11 44.17
CA LYS A 42 18.33 18.64 45.41
C LYS A 42 17.30 19.64 45.92
N SER A 43 17.55 20.94 45.82
CA SER A 43 16.60 21.98 46.25
C SER A 43 15.37 22.14 45.33
N MET A 44 15.45 21.58 44.11
CA MET A 44 14.40 21.67 43.09
C MET A 44 13.48 20.45 43.07
N ILE A 45 13.72 19.47 43.94
CA ILE A 45 12.95 18.24 44.10
C ILE A 45 12.14 18.35 45.38
N HIS A 46 10.86 17.92 45.34
CA HIS A 46 10.01 17.94 46.52
C HIS A 46 10.56 17.00 47.61
N PRO A 47 10.56 17.38 48.90
CA PRO A 47 11.12 16.55 49.98
C PRO A 47 10.49 15.16 50.17
N SER A 48 9.37 14.87 49.51
CA SER A 48 8.78 13.51 49.49
C SER A 48 9.66 12.49 48.78
N ILE A 49 10.60 12.92 47.94
CA ILE A 49 11.58 12.06 47.27
C ILE A 49 12.94 12.30 47.93
N ASP A 50 13.45 11.30 48.66
CA ASP A 50 14.71 11.42 49.41
C ASP A 50 15.94 11.32 48.49
N VAL A 51 16.44 12.48 48.05
CA VAL A 51 17.70 12.61 47.30
C VAL A 51 18.88 13.06 48.18
N SER A 52 18.72 13.06 49.51
CA SER A 52 19.73 13.61 50.43
C SER A 52 21.09 12.92 50.30
N LYS A 53 21.08 11.60 50.11
CA LYS A 53 22.27 10.74 50.01
C LYS A 53 22.96 10.75 48.65
N ALA A 54 22.34 11.31 47.61
CA ALA A 54 22.91 11.32 46.27
C ALA A 54 24.06 12.33 46.14
N ASN A 55 25.21 11.91 45.65
CA ASN A 55 26.42 12.71 45.45
C ASN A 55 26.79 12.88 43.97
N THR A 56 26.07 12.19 43.08
CA THR A 56 26.26 12.29 41.63
C THR A 56 24.94 12.56 40.93
N PHE A 57 25.00 13.05 39.69
CA PHE A 57 23.81 13.21 38.85
C PHE A 57 23.11 11.88 38.58
N GLU A 58 23.89 10.81 38.39
CA GLU A 58 23.38 9.47 38.14
C GLU A 58 22.60 8.94 39.36
N GLU A 59 23.12 9.15 40.57
CA GLU A 59 22.41 8.79 41.80
C GLU A 59 21.08 9.53 41.94
N ILE A 60 21.04 10.83 41.62
CA ILE A 60 19.78 11.60 41.60
C ILE A 60 18.82 11.00 40.58
N LEU A 61 19.26 10.75 39.35
CA LEU A 61 18.41 10.17 38.29
C LEU A 61 17.88 8.80 38.68
N ASN A 62 18.70 7.94 39.29
CA ASN A 62 18.28 6.62 39.74
C ASN A 62 17.21 6.70 40.84
N ILE A 63 17.34 7.65 41.78
CA ILE A 63 16.31 7.89 42.80
C ILE A 63 15.02 8.36 42.13
N LEU A 64 15.08 9.35 41.24
CA LEU A 64 13.89 9.85 40.53
C LEU A 64 13.21 8.77 39.67
N LYS A 65 13.99 7.92 39.00
CA LYS A 65 13.47 6.82 38.16
C LYS A 65 12.92 5.64 38.94
N THR A 66 13.30 5.47 40.21
CA THR A 66 12.77 4.41 41.08
C THR A 66 11.51 4.83 41.84
N ASP A 67 11.19 6.12 41.83
CA ASP A 67 9.96 6.64 42.43
C ASP A 67 8.69 6.10 41.71
N PHE A 68 7.64 5.84 42.49
CA PHE A 68 6.39 5.26 41.97
C PHE A 68 5.67 6.20 40.99
N LEU A 69 5.84 7.52 41.12
CA LEU A 69 5.25 8.51 40.23
C LEU A 69 5.92 8.50 38.85
N PHE A 70 7.21 8.19 38.76
CA PHE A 70 7.87 8.02 37.46
C PHE A 70 7.28 6.85 36.67
N THR A 71 6.87 5.78 37.35
CA THR A 71 6.15 4.67 36.70
C THR A 71 4.82 5.16 36.08
N SER A 72 4.11 6.04 36.79
CA SER A 72 2.85 6.63 36.31
C SER A 72 3.09 7.57 35.10
N PHE A 73 4.14 8.39 35.16
CA PHE A 73 4.58 9.21 34.04
C PHE A 73 4.88 8.37 32.78
N LYS A 74 5.63 7.27 32.91
CA LYS A 74 5.92 6.37 31.78
C LYS A 74 4.66 5.78 31.16
N GLN A 75 3.70 5.36 31.98
CA GLN A 75 2.42 4.84 31.50
C GLN A 75 1.63 5.92 30.75
N PHE A 76 1.65 7.15 31.23
CA PHE A 76 1.01 8.28 30.57
C PHE A 76 1.66 8.61 29.22
N ALA A 77 2.99 8.68 29.16
CA ALA A 77 3.74 8.86 27.91
C ALA A 77 3.44 7.73 26.92
N LYS A 78 3.38 6.48 27.38
CA LYS A 78 2.98 5.32 26.57
C LYS A 78 1.55 5.44 26.05
N GLY A 79 0.63 5.99 26.85
CA GLY A 79 -0.73 6.33 26.44
C GLY A 79 -0.75 7.37 25.31
N LYS A 80 0.03 8.44 25.43
CA LYS A 80 0.18 9.45 24.35
C LYS A 80 0.74 8.83 23.08
N LEU A 81 1.76 7.97 23.19
CA LEU A 81 2.33 7.22 22.07
C LEU A 81 1.29 6.32 21.40
N TYR A 82 0.42 5.67 22.18
CA TYR A 82 -0.69 4.87 21.66
C TYR A 82 -1.78 5.72 20.98
N MET A 83 -2.02 6.94 21.42
CA MET A 83 -3.01 7.83 20.80
C MET A 83 -2.44 8.67 19.64
N LEU A 84 -1.11 8.69 19.48
CA LEU A 84 -0.44 9.40 18.40
C LEU A 84 -0.83 8.79 17.05
N ASN A 85 -1.33 9.65 16.15
CA ASN A 85 -1.77 9.30 14.81
C ASN A 85 -1.11 10.22 13.78
N LEU A 86 -0.88 9.70 12.59
CA LEU A 86 -0.37 10.46 11.45
C LEU A 86 -1.53 11.21 10.78
N ASP A 87 -1.47 12.53 10.76
CA ASP A 87 -2.39 13.36 9.97
C ASP A 87 -1.92 13.38 8.51
N MET A 88 -2.72 12.79 7.61
CA MET A 88 -2.41 12.69 6.18
C MET A 88 -2.82 13.94 5.38
N GLY A 89 -3.66 14.80 5.93
CA GLY A 89 -4.15 16.02 5.25
C GLY A 89 -3.16 17.18 5.35
N ASN A 90 -2.32 17.17 6.38
CA ASN A 90 -1.34 18.20 6.64
C ASN A 90 0.04 17.54 6.58
N LYS A 91 0.89 17.92 5.62
CA LYS A 91 2.20 17.32 5.29
C LYS A 91 3.27 17.39 6.41
N ASN A 92 2.88 17.39 7.68
CA ASN A 92 3.75 17.57 8.82
C ASN A 92 4.23 16.25 9.42
N TYR A 93 4.75 15.37 8.55
CA TYR A 93 5.42 14.12 8.93
C TYR A 93 6.54 14.36 9.95
N ILE A 94 7.24 15.50 9.82
CA ILE A 94 8.31 15.91 10.74
C ILE A 94 7.76 16.06 12.17
N LYS A 95 6.62 16.74 12.36
CA LYS A 95 6.01 16.88 13.69
C LYS A 95 5.60 15.53 14.28
N PHE A 96 5.03 14.65 13.47
CA PHE A 96 4.69 13.29 13.90
C PHE A 96 5.93 12.51 14.37
N ILE A 97 7.01 12.50 13.57
CA ILE A 97 8.24 11.79 13.92
C ILE A 97 8.89 12.36 15.18
N ASN A 98 8.88 13.69 15.34
CA ASN A 98 9.41 14.32 16.55
C ASN A 98 8.61 13.91 17.79
N LEU A 99 7.28 13.97 17.74
CA LEU A 99 6.41 13.54 18.85
C LEU A 99 6.54 12.03 19.12
N PHE A 100 6.69 11.21 18.09
CA PHE A 100 6.89 9.77 18.24
C PHE A 100 8.19 9.49 19.01
N ARG A 101 9.30 10.11 18.59
CA ARG A 101 10.60 9.97 19.26
C ARG A 101 10.57 10.45 20.71
N GLU A 102 9.93 11.59 20.94
CA GLU A 102 9.74 12.16 22.28
C GLU A 102 8.99 11.17 23.18
N TYR A 103 7.84 10.67 22.77
CA TYR A 103 7.05 9.75 23.59
C TYR A 103 7.71 8.38 23.77
N CYS A 104 8.45 7.87 22.78
CA CYS A 104 9.24 6.64 22.94
C CYS A 104 10.30 6.80 24.04
N TYR A 105 11.01 7.94 24.04
CA TYR A 105 12.03 8.23 25.05
C TYR A 105 11.40 8.44 26.44
N GLU A 106 10.33 9.23 26.54
CA GLU A 106 9.63 9.47 27.81
C GLU A 106 9.02 8.19 28.42
N ALA A 107 8.56 7.26 27.58
CA ALA A 107 8.00 5.97 28.01
C ALA A 107 9.07 4.90 28.29
N GLU A 108 10.37 5.21 28.13
CA GLU A 108 11.51 4.28 28.17
C GLU A 108 11.32 3.05 27.24
N VAL A 109 10.72 3.26 26.05
CA VAL A 109 10.66 2.26 24.98
C VAL A 109 12.01 2.23 24.27
N ASN A 110 13.00 1.59 24.88
CA ASN A 110 14.39 1.63 24.41
C ASN A 110 14.71 0.58 23.34
N ASP A 111 13.88 -0.46 23.20
CA ASP A 111 14.07 -1.51 22.21
C ASP A 111 13.79 -1.00 20.80
N LEU A 112 14.80 -1.07 19.92
CA LEU A 112 14.70 -0.53 18.56
C LEU A 112 13.70 -1.29 17.70
N ASP A 113 13.52 -2.59 17.93
CA ASP A 113 12.60 -3.40 17.15
C ASP A 113 11.15 -3.16 17.61
N GLU A 114 10.91 -2.97 18.92
CA GLU A 114 9.64 -2.48 19.46
C GLU A 114 9.30 -1.11 18.87
N GLN A 115 10.25 -0.16 18.86
CA GLN A 115 10.02 1.16 18.24
C GLN A 115 9.68 1.05 16.75
N LYS A 116 10.38 0.21 15.98
CA LYS A 116 10.06 -0.03 14.56
C LYS A 116 8.65 -0.59 14.40
N GLU A 117 8.30 -1.63 15.14
CA GLU A 117 6.98 -2.24 15.11
C GLU A 117 5.87 -1.25 15.48
N MET A 118 6.10 -0.42 16.51
CA MET A 118 5.18 0.63 16.91
C MET A 118 5.00 1.68 15.81
N LEU A 119 6.10 2.15 15.22
CA LEU A 119 6.07 3.11 14.12
C LEU A 119 5.30 2.54 12.91
N LEU A 120 5.60 1.30 12.51
CA LEU A 120 4.91 0.60 11.42
C LEU A 120 3.40 0.45 11.66
N ARG A 121 2.98 0.26 12.92
CA ARG A 121 1.56 0.23 13.29
C ARG A 121 0.88 1.59 13.22
N LYS A 122 1.63 2.69 13.38
CA LYS A 122 1.13 4.07 13.30
C LYS A 122 1.10 4.62 11.90
N LEU A 123 2.03 4.17 11.07
CA LEU A 123 1.91 4.33 9.64
C LEU A 123 0.65 3.60 9.19
N PRO A 124 -0.03 4.10 8.15
CA PRO A 124 -1.07 3.33 7.48
C PRO A 124 -0.49 1.95 7.20
N ARG A 125 -1.06 0.91 7.81
CA ARG A 125 -0.68 -0.47 7.49
C ARG A 125 -0.77 -0.61 5.96
N PRO A 126 0.08 -1.42 5.31
CA PRO A 126 -0.16 -1.88 3.94
C PRO A 126 -1.38 -2.84 3.88
N SER A 127 -2.46 -2.56 4.62
CA SER A 127 -3.78 -3.13 4.45
C SER A 127 -4.61 -2.37 3.42
N TYR A 128 -3.93 -1.72 2.49
CA TYR A 128 -4.38 -1.31 1.18
C TYR A 128 -3.16 -1.47 0.29
N GLN A 129 -3.01 -2.65 -0.32
CA GLN A 129 -2.30 -2.70 -1.60
C GLN A 129 -2.93 -1.59 -2.43
N GLU A 130 -2.10 -0.65 -2.84
CA GLU A 130 -2.54 0.67 -3.24
C GLU A 130 -3.78 0.52 -4.13
N ARG A 131 -4.84 1.30 -3.87
CA ARG A 131 -5.88 1.61 -4.86
C ARG A 131 -5.21 2.43 -5.97
N ARG A 132 -4.19 1.84 -6.58
CA ARG A 132 -3.32 2.40 -7.58
C ARG A 132 -4.13 2.45 -8.84
N LEU A 133 -4.27 3.67 -9.33
CA LEU A 133 -4.94 3.94 -10.58
C LEU A 133 -4.23 3.18 -11.68
N ILE A 134 -5.00 2.51 -12.52
CA ILE A 134 -4.46 1.94 -13.75
C ILE A 134 -4.44 3.07 -14.77
N GLY A 135 -3.25 3.64 -14.97
CA GLY A 135 -3.01 4.69 -15.95
C GLY A 135 -2.72 4.13 -17.35
N SER A 136 -2.66 5.02 -18.35
CA SER A 136 -2.32 4.64 -19.72
C SER A 136 -0.89 4.11 -19.78
N GLY A 137 -0.66 3.03 -20.50
CA GLY A 137 0.63 2.33 -20.57
C GLY A 137 0.91 1.40 -19.38
N SER A 138 -0.01 1.25 -18.44
CA SER A 138 0.17 0.32 -17.30
C SER A 138 0.27 -1.13 -17.78
N CYS A 139 1.21 -1.87 -17.19
CA CYS A 139 1.30 -3.30 -17.35
C CYS A 139 0.35 -3.98 -16.36
N VAL A 140 -0.58 -4.78 -16.85
CA VAL A 140 -1.63 -5.42 -16.06
C VAL A 140 -1.75 -6.90 -16.37
N THR A 141 -2.35 -7.63 -15.44
CA THR A 141 -2.89 -8.97 -15.65
C THR A 141 -4.40 -8.94 -15.51
N LEU A 142 -5.08 -9.86 -16.19
CA LEU A 142 -6.53 -10.04 -16.10
C LEU A 142 -6.83 -11.44 -15.60
N LYS A 143 -7.20 -11.55 -14.33
CA LYS A 143 -7.52 -12.81 -13.67
C LYS A 143 -9.01 -13.08 -13.73
N HIS A 144 -9.41 -14.16 -14.40
CA HIS A 144 -10.79 -14.60 -14.43
C HIS A 144 -11.25 -14.95 -13.02
N VAL A 145 -12.33 -14.31 -12.54
CA VAL A 145 -12.75 -14.44 -11.14
C VAL A 145 -13.25 -15.85 -10.83
N ALA A 146 -13.99 -16.49 -11.74
CA ALA A 146 -14.60 -17.79 -11.47
C ALA A 146 -13.57 -18.93 -11.43
N THR A 147 -12.52 -18.89 -12.27
CA THR A 147 -11.54 -19.98 -12.39
C THR A 147 -10.17 -19.65 -11.81
N GLY A 148 -9.91 -18.39 -11.47
CA GLY A 148 -8.62 -17.91 -10.98
C GLY A 148 -7.51 -17.89 -12.04
N LYS A 149 -7.83 -18.20 -13.31
CA LYS A 149 -6.86 -18.27 -14.42
C LYS A 149 -6.66 -16.91 -15.08
N TYR A 150 -5.50 -16.70 -15.68
CA TYR A 150 -5.08 -15.44 -16.29
C TYR A 150 -5.33 -15.41 -17.80
N LEU A 151 -5.86 -14.31 -18.30
CA LEU A 151 -5.98 -14.05 -19.74
C LEU A 151 -4.60 -14.06 -20.38
N THR A 152 -4.38 -14.95 -21.32
CA THR A 152 -3.08 -15.26 -21.90
C THR A 152 -3.19 -15.37 -23.41
N ALA A 153 -2.19 -14.90 -24.15
CA ALA A 153 -2.10 -15.06 -25.59
C ALA A 153 -0.82 -15.81 -25.98
N ARG A 154 -0.83 -16.46 -27.15
CA ARG A 154 0.35 -17.16 -27.67
C ARG A 154 0.34 -17.13 -29.19
N HIS A 155 1.54 -17.13 -29.80
CA HIS A 155 1.77 -17.28 -31.25
C HIS A 155 1.45 -18.71 -31.75
N VAL A 156 0.33 -19.27 -31.32
CA VAL A 156 -0.27 -20.50 -31.83
C VAL A 156 -1.55 -20.09 -32.54
N ARG A 157 -1.75 -20.54 -33.78
CA ARG A 157 -2.91 -20.14 -34.59
C ARG A 157 -4.08 -21.08 -34.42
N TYR A 158 -5.30 -20.54 -34.38
CA TYR A 158 -6.51 -21.37 -34.50
C TYR A 158 -6.45 -22.23 -35.78
N LYS A 159 -6.85 -23.50 -35.67
CA LYS A 159 -6.93 -24.42 -36.82
C LYS A 159 -8.12 -24.09 -37.73
N THR A 160 -9.20 -23.61 -37.12
CA THR A 160 -10.44 -23.15 -37.74
C THR A 160 -10.62 -21.65 -37.51
N GLY A 161 -11.69 -21.04 -38.03
CA GLY A 161 -11.97 -19.63 -37.77
C GLY A 161 -10.93 -18.67 -38.37
N SER A 162 -10.46 -17.70 -37.58
CA SER A 162 -9.63 -16.60 -38.10
C SER A 162 -8.21 -16.97 -38.50
N LYS A 163 -7.72 -18.13 -38.01
CA LYS A 163 -6.30 -18.54 -38.09
C LYS A 163 -5.32 -17.54 -37.46
N ARG A 164 -5.79 -16.71 -36.52
CA ARG A 164 -4.97 -15.78 -35.74
C ARG A 164 -4.47 -16.40 -34.44
N SER A 165 -3.58 -15.69 -33.76
CA SER A 165 -3.01 -16.03 -32.45
C SER A 165 -4.12 -16.30 -31.44
N ILE A 166 -4.01 -17.43 -30.73
CA ILE A 166 -5.01 -17.84 -29.74
C ILE A 166 -4.96 -16.98 -28.49
N VAL A 167 -6.13 -16.81 -27.87
CA VAL A 167 -6.31 -16.23 -26.54
C VAL A 167 -7.03 -17.27 -25.68
N TYR A 168 -6.53 -17.49 -24.47
CA TYR A 168 -7.01 -18.52 -23.56
C TYR A 168 -6.80 -18.12 -22.10
N ALA A 169 -7.41 -18.85 -21.16
CA ALA A 169 -7.18 -18.65 -19.74
C ALA A 169 -6.17 -19.69 -19.21
N SER A 170 -5.06 -19.24 -18.60
CA SER A 170 -3.98 -20.09 -18.09
C SER A 170 -3.90 -20.07 -16.56
N GLU A 171 -3.61 -21.21 -15.93
CA GLU A 171 -3.31 -21.26 -14.49
C GLU A 171 -1.96 -20.62 -14.15
N THR A 172 -1.00 -20.71 -15.08
CA THR A 172 0.34 -20.17 -14.90
C THR A 172 0.40 -18.72 -15.36
N LEU A 173 0.97 -17.86 -14.51
CA LEU A 173 1.36 -16.51 -14.91
C LEU A 173 2.60 -16.61 -15.82
N SER A 174 2.37 -16.89 -17.09
CA SER A 174 3.43 -17.00 -18.10
C SER A 174 3.85 -15.60 -18.53
N ASN A 175 4.78 -14.97 -17.82
CA ASN A 175 5.38 -13.70 -18.27
C ASN A 175 6.28 -14.00 -19.49
N PRO A 176 6.04 -13.45 -20.69
CA PRO A 176 5.23 -12.25 -21.04
C PRO A 176 3.81 -12.47 -21.59
N ASN A 177 3.43 -13.70 -21.93
CA ASN A 177 2.16 -14.07 -22.56
C ASN A 177 0.89 -13.75 -21.77
N SER A 178 0.97 -13.66 -20.44
CA SER A 178 -0.16 -13.30 -19.55
C SER A 178 -0.17 -11.82 -19.15
N LEU A 179 0.78 -11.02 -19.64
CA LEU A 179 0.86 -9.59 -19.37
C LEU A 179 0.28 -8.77 -20.53
N TRP A 180 -0.45 -7.72 -20.18
CA TRP A 180 -1.09 -6.83 -21.12
C TRP A 180 -0.73 -5.38 -20.80
N THR A 181 -0.46 -4.59 -21.82
CA THR A 181 -0.31 -3.14 -21.68
C THR A 181 -1.65 -2.49 -22.00
N ALA A 182 -2.20 -1.72 -21.05
CA ALA A 182 -3.47 -1.03 -21.20
C ALA A 182 -3.23 0.42 -21.64
N TYR A 183 -3.65 0.79 -22.86
CA TYR A 183 -3.57 2.16 -23.38
C TYR A 183 -4.95 2.77 -23.51
N HIS A 184 -5.09 4.06 -23.20
CA HIS A 184 -6.32 4.82 -23.40
C HIS A 184 -5.99 6.24 -23.90
N GLU A 185 -6.96 6.86 -24.59
CA GLU A 185 -6.79 8.17 -25.25
C GLU A 185 -6.94 9.36 -24.26
N ASP A 186 -7.73 9.20 -23.19
CA ASP A 186 -8.10 10.28 -22.26
C ASP A 186 -7.30 10.26 -20.93
N ASP A 187 -6.25 11.06 -20.82
CA ASP A 187 -5.38 11.31 -19.64
C ASP A 187 -6.15 11.46 -18.28
N PRO A 188 -5.62 11.06 -17.10
CA PRO A 188 -4.47 10.18 -16.78
C PRO A 188 -4.85 8.76 -16.25
N ALA A 189 -6.13 8.48 -15.99
CA ALA A 189 -6.59 7.23 -15.37
C ALA A 189 -7.76 6.60 -16.15
N ILE A 190 -7.73 5.28 -16.33
CA ILE A 190 -8.82 4.55 -16.99
C ILE A 190 -10.08 4.70 -16.12
N SER A 191 -11.15 5.29 -16.63
CA SER A 191 -12.46 5.33 -15.95
C SER A 191 -13.31 4.11 -16.33
N GLY A 192 -14.36 3.82 -15.55
CA GLY A 192 -15.32 2.74 -15.77
C GLY A 192 -16.17 2.86 -17.05
N LYS A 193 -15.86 3.83 -17.91
CA LYS A 193 -16.41 3.99 -19.27
C LYS A 193 -15.34 4.36 -20.31
N SER A 194 -14.06 4.36 -19.92
CA SER A 194 -12.97 4.71 -20.84
C SER A 194 -12.83 3.63 -21.90
N LYS A 195 -12.58 4.09 -23.13
CA LYS A 195 -12.11 3.22 -24.21
C LYS A 195 -10.62 2.93 -23.99
N PHE A 196 -10.25 1.67 -24.07
CA PHE A 196 -8.86 1.26 -23.92
C PHE A 196 -8.50 0.11 -24.86
N LEU A 197 -7.22 0.05 -25.22
CA LEU A 197 -6.58 -1.00 -25.98
C LEU A 197 -5.79 -1.89 -25.02
N LEU A 198 -5.83 -3.20 -25.24
CA LEU A 198 -5.00 -4.19 -24.54
C LEU A 198 -4.05 -4.84 -25.52
N ILE A 199 -2.75 -4.54 -25.38
CA ILE A 199 -1.69 -5.15 -26.17
C ILE A 199 -1.00 -6.24 -25.35
N ASN A 200 -0.93 -7.45 -25.87
CA ASN A 200 -0.24 -8.54 -25.18
C ASN A 200 1.28 -8.35 -25.26
N LYS A 201 1.99 -8.44 -24.13
CA LYS A 201 3.45 -8.23 -24.11
C LYS A 201 4.25 -9.36 -24.73
N GLY A 202 3.72 -10.58 -24.77
CA GLY A 202 4.44 -11.74 -25.29
C GLY A 202 4.42 -11.86 -26.80
N ILE A 203 3.35 -11.36 -27.43
CA ILE A 203 3.16 -11.47 -28.88
C ILE A 203 3.09 -10.14 -29.62
N ASP A 204 3.02 -9.02 -28.88
CA ASP A 204 2.93 -7.64 -29.41
C ASP A 204 1.74 -7.43 -30.35
N GLU A 205 0.58 -7.96 -29.95
CA GLU A 205 -0.67 -7.87 -30.70
C GLU A 205 -1.82 -7.48 -29.76
N GLY A 206 -2.78 -6.73 -30.28
CA GLY A 206 -4.00 -6.32 -29.57
C GLY A 206 -5.02 -7.46 -29.49
N ILE A 207 -5.77 -7.54 -28.40
CA ILE A 207 -6.91 -8.46 -28.30
C ILE A 207 -8.05 -8.02 -29.22
N THR A 208 -8.75 -8.97 -29.82
CA THR A 208 -9.87 -8.73 -30.73
C THR A 208 -10.96 -9.79 -30.52
N ILE A 209 -12.22 -9.36 -30.50
CA ILE A 209 -13.38 -10.26 -30.58
C ILE A 209 -13.87 -10.28 -32.03
N SER A 210 -13.85 -11.44 -32.68
CA SER A 210 -14.25 -11.58 -34.07
C SER A 210 -15.75 -11.43 -34.26
N LYS A 211 -16.17 -10.63 -35.24
CA LYS A 211 -17.58 -10.51 -35.66
C LYS A 211 -18.03 -11.71 -36.51
N SER A 212 -17.08 -12.34 -37.21
CA SER A 212 -17.37 -13.33 -38.27
C SER A 212 -17.01 -14.76 -37.91
N TYR A 213 -16.02 -14.95 -37.02
CA TYR A 213 -15.52 -16.27 -36.67
C TYR A 213 -16.05 -16.75 -35.33
N LYS A 214 -16.33 -18.05 -35.27
CA LYS A 214 -16.85 -18.71 -34.08
C LYS A 214 -15.76 -19.44 -33.34
N SER A 215 -15.85 -19.43 -32.02
CA SER A 215 -14.89 -20.09 -31.13
C SER A 215 -14.94 -21.61 -31.31
N PRO A 216 -13.81 -22.32 -31.09
CA PRO A 216 -13.68 -23.72 -31.50
C PRO A 216 -14.63 -24.68 -30.80
N SER A 217 -14.99 -24.42 -29.53
CA SER A 217 -15.71 -25.40 -28.70
C SER A 217 -17.15 -24.97 -28.42
N SER A 218 -17.38 -23.73 -27.99
CA SER A 218 -18.73 -23.26 -27.64
C SER A 218 -19.52 -22.62 -28.79
N GLY A 219 -18.88 -22.36 -29.94
CA GLY A 219 -19.52 -21.69 -31.08
C GLY A 219 -19.92 -20.23 -30.79
N LYS A 220 -19.34 -19.62 -29.75
CA LYS A 220 -19.47 -18.19 -29.42
C LYS A 220 -18.56 -17.37 -30.32
N TYR A 221 -18.40 -16.06 -30.11
CA TYR A 221 -17.48 -15.26 -30.93
C TYR A 221 -16.03 -15.55 -30.56
N GLU A 222 -15.21 -15.81 -31.58
CA GLU A 222 -13.79 -16.14 -31.38
C GLU A 222 -13.01 -14.93 -30.84
N VAL A 223 -12.22 -15.13 -29.78
CA VAL A 223 -11.28 -14.13 -29.26
C VAL A 223 -9.88 -14.50 -29.72
N CYS A 224 -9.19 -13.55 -30.35
CA CYS A 224 -7.86 -13.73 -30.91
C CYS A 224 -7.01 -12.48 -30.65
N CYS A 225 -5.71 -12.57 -30.97
CA CYS A 225 -4.86 -11.39 -31.05
C CYS A 225 -4.55 -11.03 -32.51
N SER A 226 -4.47 -9.73 -32.79
CA SER A 226 -4.10 -9.21 -34.11
C SER A 226 -3.48 -7.82 -34.02
N LYS A 227 -2.88 -7.35 -35.12
CA LYS A 227 -2.42 -5.96 -35.28
C LYS A 227 -3.55 -4.94 -35.51
N LEU A 228 -4.80 -5.34 -35.31
CA LEU A 228 -5.93 -4.42 -35.38
C LEU A 228 -6.14 -3.80 -34.00
N ASP A 229 -6.26 -2.48 -33.97
CA ASP A 229 -6.56 -1.74 -32.76
C ASP A 229 -8.07 -1.80 -32.48
N CYS A 230 -8.46 -2.77 -31.67
CA CYS A 230 -9.83 -2.88 -31.16
C CYS A 230 -9.92 -2.19 -29.79
N MET A 231 -10.84 -1.25 -29.68
CA MET A 231 -11.12 -0.55 -28.43
C MET A 231 -12.13 -1.33 -27.59
N PHE A 232 -11.87 -1.43 -26.30
CA PHE A 232 -12.74 -2.04 -25.31
C PHE A 232 -13.24 -1.00 -24.31
N LEU A 233 -14.39 -1.27 -23.70
CA LEU A 233 -14.92 -0.56 -22.53
C LEU A 233 -14.73 -1.45 -21.30
N ILE A 234 -14.25 -0.86 -20.22
CA ILE A 234 -14.09 -1.52 -18.93
C ILE A 234 -15.12 -0.97 -17.96
N ASN A 235 -15.94 -1.83 -17.39
CA ASN A 235 -16.98 -1.42 -16.45
C ASN A 235 -16.69 -2.02 -15.08
N LYS A 236 -16.78 -1.22 -14.02
CA LYS A 236 -16.69 -1.72 -12.64
C LYS A 236 -17.92 -2.54 -12.27
N VAL A 237 -17.72 -3.66 -11.59
CA VAL A 237 -18.82 -4.50 -11.09
C VAL A 237 -19.35 -4.01 -9.73
N SER A 238 -18.53 -3.32 -8.94
CA SER A 238 -18.91 -2.80 -7.62
C SER A 238 -19.74 -1.52 -7.72
N THR A 239 -20.87 -1.46 -7.02
CA THR A 239 -21.87 -0.39 -7.13
C THR A 239 -21.70 0.80 -6.18
N ASN A 240 -20.71 0.76 -5.28
CA ASN A 240 -20.62 1.69 -4.14
C ASN A 240 -19.42 2.64 -4.17
N ASP A 241 -18.60 2.66 -5.23
CA ASP A 241 -17.45 3.58 -5.31
C ASP A 241 -17.89 4.86 -6.04
N ILE A 242 -17.70 6.02 -5.39
CA ILE A 242 -18.01 7.36 -5.94
C ILE A 242 -17.02 7.73 -7.06
N ASP A 243 -15.86 7.06 -7.10
CA ASP A 243 -14.78 7.26 -8.06
C ASP A 243 -14.90 6.29 -9.25
N ASP A 244 -15.02 6.85 -10.46
CA ASP A 244 -15.12 6.08 -11.71
C ASP A 244 -13.76 5.49 -12.14
N CYS A 245 -12.63 5.90 -11.55
CA CYS A 245 -11.30 5.45 -11.99
C CYS A 245 -10.99 4.01 -11.59
N ILE A 246 -10.57 3.18 -12.54
CA ILE A 246 -10.18 1.79 -12.35
C ILE A 246 -8.91 1.70 -11.50
N LYS A 247 -8.99 0.87 -10.45
CA LYS A 247 -7.90 0.59 -9.53
C LYS A 247 -7.46 -0.87 -9.67
N THR A 248 -6.20 -1.14 -9.37
CA THR A 248 -5.73 -2.53 -9.24
C THR A 248 -6.60 -3.30 -8.25
N LYS A 249 -6.85 -4.57 -8.55
CA LYS A 249 -7.75 -5.52 -7.88
C LYS A 249 -9.24 -5.24 -7.98
N GLU A 250 -9.65 -4.28 -8.81
CA GLU A 250 -11.07 -4.13 -9.10
C GLU A 250 -11.59 -5.28 -9.96
N ILE A 251 -12.84 -5.66 -9.67
CA ILE A 251 -13.57 -6.61 -10.49
C ILE A 251 -14.30 -5.83 -11.58
N VAL A 252 -13.99 -6.16 -12.82
CA VAL A 252 -14.48 -5.48 -14.01
C VAL A 252 -15.13 -6.45 -14.98
N ASN A 253 -15.98 -5.92 -15.87
CA ASN A 253 -16.34 -6.55 -17.13
C ASN A 253 -15.66 -5.80 -18.27
N ILE A 254 -15.25 -6.54 -19.30
CA ILE A 254 -14.62 -5.99 -20.49
C ILE A 254 -15.54 -6.28 -21.67
N ARG A 255 -15.84 -5.26 -22.48
CA ARG A 255 -16.66 -5.41 -23.67
C ARG A 255 -16.10 -4.66 -24.85
N ASP A 256 -16.30 -5.18 -26.05
CA ASP A 256 -15.96 -4.48 -27.30
C ASP A 256 -16.74 -3.16 -27.40
N ALA A 257 -16.06 -2.06 -27.74
CA ALA A 257 -16.66 -0.73 -27.73
C ALA A 257 -17.62 -0.47 -28.90
N GLU A 258 -17.51 -1.23 -29.99
CA GLU A 258 -18.36 -1.05 -31.17
C GLU A 258 -19.55 -2.01 -31.19
N GLN A 259 -19.28 -3.30 -30.99
CA GLN A 259 -20.22 -4.40 -31.11
C GLN A 259 -20.82 -4.83 -29.78
N ASN A 260 -20.30 -4.29 -28.68
CA ASN A 260 -20.82 -4.58 -27.34
C ASN A 260 -20.67 -6.04 -26.87
N PHE A 261 -19.88 -6.87 -27.58
CA PHE A 261 -19.56 -8.24 -27.19
C PHE A 261 -18.80 -8.26 -25.86
N ILE A 262 -19.22 -9.12 -24.95
CA ILE A 262 -18.66 -9.24 -23.60
C ILE A 262 -17.59 -10.34 -23.59
N LEU A 263 -16.45 -10.06 -22.98
CA LEU A 263 -15.35 -11.01 -22.81
C LEU A 263 -15.63 -11.99 -21.67
N ARG A 264 -15.65 -13.29 -22.00
CA ARG A 264 -15.95 -14.38 -21.07
C ARG A 264 -14.86 -15.44 -21.08
N SER A 265 -14.60 -16.04 -19.94
CA SER A 265 -13.96 -17.36 -19.86
C SER A 265 -14.86 -18.34 -19.13
N HIS A 266 -14.69 -19.64 -19.38
CA HIS A 266 -15.53 -20.69 -18.82
C HIS A 266 -14.77 -22.02 -18.86
N ASP A 267 -15.24 -23.01 -18.11
CA ASP A 267 -14.61 -24.34 -18.01
C ASP A 267 -14.88 -25.22 -19.25
N VAL A 268 -14.76 -24.64 -20.45
CA VAL A 268 -14.81 -25.37 -21.71
C VAL A 268 -13.41 -25.34 -22.34
N PRO A 269 -12.81 -26.50 -22.60
CA PRO A 269 -11.51 -26.56 -23.24
C PRO A 269 -11.60 -26.57 -24.77
N PHE A 270 -10.49 -26.24 -25.44
CA PHE A 270 -10.23 -26.53 -26.85
C PHE A 270 -8.79 -27.04 -27.01
N THR A 271 -8.51 -27.81 -28.06
CA THR A 271 -7.21 -28.45 -28.27
C THR A 271 -6.55 -27.99 -29.58
N ILE A 272 -5.29 -27.57 -29.50
CA ILE A 272 -4.45 -27.29 -30.67
C ILE A 272 -3.09 -27.98 -30.44
N ASN A 273 -2.61 -28.69 -31.46
CA ASN A 273 -1.29 -29.37 -31.44
C ASN A 273 -1.07 -30.25 -30.18
N ASN A 274 -2.10 -30.99 -29.76
CA ASN A 274 -2.12 -31.85 -28.56
C ASN A 274 -1.99 -31.11 -27.22
N GLU A 275 -1.99 -29.77 -27.21
CA GLU A 275 -2.12 -28.95 -26.02
C GLU A 275 -3.59 -28.54 -25.83
N THR A 276 -4.06 -28.54 -24.59
CA THR A 276 -5.43 -28.18 -24.22
C THR A 276 -5.45 -26.83 -23.52
N TYR A 277 -6.35 -25.95 -23.96
CA TYR A 277 -6.47 -24.58 -23.49
C TYR A 277 -7.89 -24.30 -23.02
N GLN A 278 -8.05 -23.45 -22.02
CA GLN A 278 -9.37 -22.98 -21.60
C GLN A 278 -9.87 -21.88 -22.53
N GLU A 279 -11.08 -22.05 -23.05
CA GLU A 279 -11.68 -21.13 -24.01
C GLU A 279 -11.93 -19.74 -23.40
N VAL A 280 -11.64 -18.71 -24.19
CA VAL A 280 -12.02 -17.32 -23.95
C VAL A 280 -12.81 -16.87 -25.17
N VAL A 281 -13.98 -16.30 -24.95
CA VAL A 281 -14.97 -16.01 -26.00
C VAL A 281 -15.59 -14.64 -25.85
N GLY A 282 -16.10 -14.10 -26.96
CA GLY A 282 -17.06 -13.00 -26.95
C GLY A 282 -18.50 -13.52 -26.98
N HIS A 283 -19.42 -12.86 -26.29
CA HIS A 283 -20.85 -13.17 -26.37
C HIS A 283 -21.74 -11.93 -26.21
N GLU A 284 -23.03 -12.09 -26.53
CA GLU A 284 -24.07 -11.05 -26.38
C GLU A 284 -25.10 -11.38 -25.28
N GLU A 285 -24.93 -12.52 -24.61
CA GLU A 285 -25.80 -12.92 -23.50
C GLU A 285 -25.69 -11.99 -22.29
N ARG A 286 -26.63 -12.15 -21.35
CA ARG A 286 -26.62 -11.43 -20.08
C ARG A 286 -25.31 -11.66 -19.31
N ILE A 287 -24.79 -10.59 -18.72
CA ILE A 287 -23.60 -10.61 -17.86
C ILE A 287 -23.84 -11.52 -16.65
N GLY A 288 -22.91 -12.43 -16.41
CA GLY A 288 -22.89 -13.40 -15.32
C GLY A 288 -21.55 -13.47 -14.59
N GLY A 289 -21.38 -14.50 -13.75
CA GLY A 289 -20.15 -14.69 -12.96
C GLY A 289 -18.89 -14.92 -13.79
N ASN A 290 -19.04 -15.54 -14.97
CA ASN A 290 -17.97 -15.88 -15.91
C ASN A 290 -17.46 -14.70 -16.76
N ASP A 291 -18.05 -13.52 -16.56
CA ASP A 291 -17.72 -12.29 -17.30
C ASP A 291 -16.91 -11.33 -16.43
N LYS A 292 -16.52 -11.79 -15.23
CA LYS A 292 -15.84 -11.01 -14.21
C LYS A 292 -14.33 -11.27 -14.27
N TRP A 293 -13.57 -10.18 -14.40
CA TRP A 293 -12.12 -10.19 -14.42
C TRP A 293 -11.59 -9.29 -13.30
N CYS A 294 -10.61 -9.77 -12.55
CA CYS A 294 -9.85 -8.97 -11.60
C CYS A 294 -8.64 -8.40 -12.34
N ILE A 295 -8.57 -7.07 -12.46
CA ILE A 295 -7.45 -6.39 -13.13
C ILE A 295 -6.35 -6.08 -12.11
N GLU A 296 -5.13 -6.58 -12.30
CA GLU A 296 -4.04 -6.44 -11.33
C GLU A 296 -2.83 -5.76 -11.97
N LEU A 297 -2.35 -4.66 -11.39
CA LEU A 297 -1.12 -3.99 -11.82
C LEU A 297 0.09 -4.91 -11.63
N PHE A 298 0.93 -5.04 -12.65
CA PHE A 298 2.15 -5.84 -12.60
C PHE A 298 3.36 -4.90 -12.51
N GLU A 299 4.00 -4.86 -11.33
CA GLU A 299 5.21 -4.08 -11.11
C GLU A 299 6.43 -5.00 -11.04
N ILE A 300 7.45 -4.68 -11.82
CA ILE A 300 8.79 -5.20 -11.57
C ILE A 300 9.32 -4.34 -10.42
N ILE A 301 9.38 -4.90 -9.21
CA ILE A 301 10.13 -4.26 -8.12
C ILE A 301 11.58 -4.20 -8.60
N GLN A 302 11.99 -3.05 -9.13
CA GLN A 302 13.39 -2.72 -9.25
C GLN A 302 13.89 -2.50 -7.83
N VAL A 303 14.51 -3.53 -7.25
CA VAL A 303 15.34 -3.37 -6.07
C VAL A 303 16.52 -2.52 -6.53
N ILE A 304 16.44 -1.21 -6.29
CA ILE A 304 17.58 -0.32 -6.40
C ILE A 304 18.44 -0.60 -5.16
N TYR A 305 19.59 -1.23 -5.38
CA TYR A 305 20.63 -1.41 -4.37
C TYR A 305 21.32 -0.08 -4.05
#